data_AF-A0A7W0TWH1-F1
#
_entry.id   AF-A0A7W0TWH1-F1
#
_cell.length_a   1.000
_cell.length_b   1.000
_cell.length_c   1.000
_cell.angle_alpha   90.00
_cell.angle_beta   90.00
_cell.angle_gamma   90.00
#
_symmetry.space_group_name_H-M   'P 1'
#
loop_
_entity.id
_entity.type
_entity.pdbx_description
1 polymer ?
#
loop_
_entity_poly.entity_id
_entity_poly.type
_entity_poly.pdbx_seq_one_letter_code
_entity_poly.pdbx_strand_id
1 'polypeptide(L)'
;MPRKVRVLTTSFSGPRERTVAANRELAGEFVEAAGAEGADLVCLPETFVEVGLPRDQRPVAEPIPGPTFDALATLAARHAVWIVAPFSVRTETGAVENSAVVIDRRGRLAGRYAKVHPTIGECEARAIAPGEAAAEAVVETDFGRLGLAICYDIGWPEHWGRLKDAGAELVVWPSAYDGGFPLQAYAWTHGYFVVSAVQTEHAKVIGPTGRVLAATSRWHRLAATTIDLEQELFHIDDQVDKLYALQREFGRRVTVEALTEEHVFTLESNDPAWPVARLKERFGLENFRDYHARAAGVQDRHRHRARTATPASAPAAVGV
;
A
#
# COMPACT_ATOMS: atom_id res chain seq x y z
N MET A 1 12.50 -6.18 -15.65
CA MET A 1 12.37 -4.84 -16.27
C MET A 1 11.75 -3.97 -15.18
N PRO A 2 12.16 -2.68 -15.02
CA PRO A 2 11.57 -1.78 -14.05
C PRO A 2 10.05 -1.86 -14.11
N ARG A 3 9.42 -2.11 -12.95
CA ARG A 3 7.97 -2.26 -12.85
C ARG A 3 7.40 -0.92 -12.43
N LYS A 4 7.45 0.02 -13.37
CA LYS A 4 6.89 1.36 -13.20
C LYS A 4 5.37 1.27 -13.27
N VAL A 5 4.69 1.86 -12.27
CA VAL A 5 3.23 1.87 -12.15
C VAL A 5 2.77 3.31 -11.92
N ARG A 6 1.92 3.82 -12.79
CA ARG A 6 1.29 5.14 -12.63
C ARG A 6 0.08 5.00 -11.73
N VAL A 7 0.17 5.45 -10.49
CA VAL A 7 -0.93 5.34 -9.51
C VAL A 7 -1.60 6.70 -9.33
N LEU A 8 -2.93 6.71 -9.41
CA LEU A 8 -3.77 7.86 -9.10
C LEU A 8 -4.57 7.61 -7.82
N THR A 9 -4.48 8.55 -6.89
CA THR A 9 -5.34 8.60 -5.70
C THR A 9 -6.34 9.75 -5.75
N THR A 10 -7.44 9.59 -5.01
CA THR A 10 -8.59 10.48 -5.05
C THR A 10 -9.01 10.97 -3.67
N SER A 11 -9.55 12.19 -3.63
CA SER A 11 -10.27 12.72 -2.48
C SER A 11 -11.70 13.12 -2.87
N PHE A 12 -12.71 12.55 -2.19
CA PHE A 12 -14.13 12.69 -2.55
C PHE A 12 -14.85 13.90 -1.94
N SER A 13 -14.14 14.81 -1.28
CA SER A 13 -14.79 15.89 -0.53
C SER A 13 -15.61 16.81 -1.44
N GLY A 14 -16.92 16.87 -1.19
CA GLY A 14 -17.83 17.83 -1.80
C GLY A 14 -18.45 17.42 -3.14
N PRO A 15 -19.20 16.29 -3.21
CA PRO A 15 -20.15 16.10 -4.30
C PRO A 15 -21.21 17.21 -4.25
N ARG A 16 -21.55 17.77 -5.42
CA ARG A 16 -22.52 18.88 -5.53
C ARG A 16 -23.92 18.42 -5.12
N GLU A 17 -24.28 17.21 -5.55
CA GLU A 17 -25.50 16.52 -5.17
C GLU A 17 -25.16 15.32 -4.29
N ARG A 18 -25.91 15.13 -3.21
CA ARG A 18 -25.68 14.07 -2.23
C ARG A 18 -26.65 12.92 -2.49
N THR A 19 -26.50 12.29 -3.65
CA THR A 19 -27.30 11.13 -4.06
C THR A 19 -26.37 10.00 -4.51
N VAL A 20 -26.89 8.77 -4.47
CA VAL A 20 -26.13 7.60 -4.93
C VAL A 20 -25.72 7.75 -6.40
N ALA A 21 -26.64 8.25 -7.25
CA ALA A 21 -26.37 8.46 -8.67
C ALA A 21 -25.24 9.47 -8.90
N ALA A 22 -25.31 10.65 -8.27
CA ALA A 22 -24.28 11.68 -8.39
C ALA A 22 -22.91 11.21 -7.86
N ASN A 23 -22.89 10.42 -6.80
CA ASN A 23 -21.64 9.84 -6.29
C ASN A 23 -21.04 8.82 -7.27
N ARG A 24 -21.86 7.99 -7.94
CA ARG A 24 -21.38 7.09 -8.99
C ARG A 24 -20.87 7.84 -10.22
N GLU A 25 -21.56 8.90 -10.63
CA GLU A 25 -21.14 9.77 -11.74
C GLU A 25 -19.78 10.42 -11.44
N LEU A 26 -19.62 11.04 -10.26
CA LEU A 26 -18.35 11.63 -9.84
C LEU A 26 -17.21 10.59 -9.76
N ALA A 27 -17.49 9.38 -9.26
CA ALA A 27 -16.51 8.30 -9.28
C ALA A 27 -16.12 7.92 -10.71
N GLY A 28 -17.09 7.93 -11.64
CA GLY A 28 -16.83 7.73 -13.05
C GLY A 28 -15.94 8.81 -13.65
N GLU A 29 -16.19 10.08 -13.36
CA GLU A 29 -15.33 11.20 -13.78
C GLU A 29 -13.88 11.03 -13.29
N PHE A 30 -13.67 10.54 -12.06
CA PHE A 30 -12.33 10.27 -11.54
C PHE A 30 -11.63 9.13 -12.28
N VAL A 31 -12.35 8.08 -12.66
CA VAL A 31 -11.80 6.98 -13.46
C VAL A 31 -11.48 7.45 -14.88
N GLU A 32 -12.33 8.29 -15.48
CA GLU A 32 -12.06 8.90 -16.79
C GLU A 32 -10.81 9.77 -16.76
N ALA A 33 -10.66 10.60 -15.72
CA ALA A 33 -9.47 11.41 -15.50
C ALA A 33 -8.21 10.53 -15.30
N ALA A 34 -8.33 9.43 -14.56
CA ALA A 34 -7.24 8.46 -14.42
C ALA A 34 -6.85 7.81 -15.75
N GLY A 35 -7.84 7.47 -16.58
CA GLY A 35 -7.61 6.99 -17.94
C GLY A 35 -6.88 8.02 -18.81
N ALA A 36 -7.25 9.30 -18.72
CA ALA A 36 -6.60 10.40 -19.45
C ALA A 36 -5.16 10.65 -18.97
N GLU A 37 -4.87 10.43 -17.68
CA GLU A 37 -3.53 10.48 -17.09
C GLU A 37 -2.65 9.27 -17.42
N GLY A 38 -3.21 8.25 -18.11
CA GLY A 38 -2.53 6.98 -18.35
C GLY A 38 -2.22 6.22 -17.06
N ALA A 39 -3.09 6.33 -16.06
CA ALA A 39 -2.94 5.60 -14.81
C ALA A 39 -3.10 4.08 -15.02
N ASP A 40 -2.27 3.32 -14.32
CA ASP A 40 -2.40 1.87 -14.21
C ASP A 40 -3.41 1.46 -13.15
N LEU A 41 -3.51 2.26 -12.08
CA LEU A 41 -4.36 2.04 -10.93
C LEU A 41 -5.01 3.36 -10.48
N VAL A 42 -6.32 3.32 -10.23
CA VAL A 42 -7.07 4.39 -9.55
C VAL A 42 -7.78 3.84 -8.31
N CYS A 43 -7.63 4.56 -7.20
CA CYS A 43 -8.22 4.20 -5.92
C CYS A 43 -9.36 5.14 -5.57
N LEU A 44 -10.56 4.61 -5.35
CA LEU A 44 -11.73 5.36 -4.90
C LEU A 44 -11.89 5.29 -3.37
N PRO A 45 -12.52 6.28 -2.73
CA PRO A 45 -12.60 6.35 -1.27
C PRO A 45 -13.64 5.43 -0.67
N GLU A 46 -13.45 5.00 0.59
CA GLU A 46 -14.35 4.08 1.30
C GLU A 46 -15.82 4.51 1.18
N THR A 47 -16.73 3.59 0.84
CA THR A 47 -18.18 3.87 0.77
C THR A 47 -18.53 5.13 -0.05
N PHE A 48 -17.79 5.43 -1.11
CA PHE A 48 -17.95 6.67 -1.89
C PHE A 48 -19.38 6.90 -2.38
N VAL A 49 -20.12 5.82 -2.71
CA VAL A 49 -21.52 5.88 -3.12
C VAL A 49 -22.45 6.45 -2.04
N GLU A 50 -22.04 6.39 -0.78
CA GLU A 50 -22.80 6.82 0.40
C GLU A 50 -22.44 8.23 0.89
N VAL A 51 -21.47 8.90 0.26
CA VAL A 51 -20.97 10.20 0.70
C VAL A 51 -22.08 11.24 0.67
N GLY A 52 -22.28 11.91 1.81
CA GLY A 52 -23.28 12.96 1.97
C GLY A 52 -24.72 12.46 2.19
N LEU A 53 -24.99 11.15 2.12
CA LEU A 53 -26.32 10.61 2.35
C LEU A 53 -26.75 10.72 3.84
N PRO A 54 -28.05 10.86 4.10
CA PRO A 54 -28.62 10.70 5.43
C PRO A 54 -28.23 9.36 6.10
N ARG A 55 -28.23 9.30 7.44
CA ARG A 55 -27.83 8.09 8.18
C ARG A 55 -28.79 6.91 7.96
N ASP A 56 -30.08 7.19 7.89
CA ASP A 56 -31.18 6.25 7.66
C ASP A 56 -31.24 5.68 6.23
N GLN A 57 -30.48 6.27 5.30
CA GLN A 57 -30.35 5.80 3.91
C GLN A 57 -29.07 4.97 3.69
N ARG A 58 -28.37 4.58 4.77
CA ARG A 58 -27.12 3.83 4.73
C ARG A 58 -27.21 2.55 5.57
N PRO A 59 -26.53 1.47 5.17
CA PRO A 59 -25.64 1.36 4.01
C PRO A 59 -26.41 1.21 2.69
N VAL A 60 -25.82 1.66 1.59
CA VAL A 60 -26.34 1.41 0.23
C VAL A 60 -25.68 0.13 -0.27
N ALA A 61 -26.29 -1.00 0.09
CA ALA A 61 -25.72 -2.32 -0.18
C ALA A 61 -26.14 -2.88 -1.54
N GLU A 62 -25.16 -3.26 -2.35
CA GLU A 62 -25.36 -3.80 -3.71
C GLU A 62 -24.70 -5.19 -3.87
N PRO A 63 -25.26 -6.09 -4.68
CA PRO A 63 -24.57 -7.33 -5.05
C PRO A 63 -23.37 -7.05 -5.96
N ILE A 64 -22.53 -8.06 -6.18
CA ILE A 64 -21.52 -8.08 -7.23
C ILE A 64 -21.79 -9.27 -8.15
N PRO A 65 -21.99 -9.07 -9.46
CA PRO A 65 -22.15 -7.79 -10.16
C PRO A 65 -23.37 -6.98 -9.70
N GLY A 66 -23.37 -5.67 -9.98
CA GLY A 66 -24.40 -4.73 -9.53
C GLY A 66 -24.12 -3.30 -10.02
N PRO A 67 -25.02 -2.34 -9.80
CA PRO A 67 -24.99 -1.02 -10.47
C PRO A 67 -23.65 -0.28 -10.37
N THR A 68 -23.04 -0.25 -9.18
CA THR A 68 -21.74 0.39 -8.97
C THR A 68 -20.61 -0.40 -9.63
N PHE A 69 -20.61 -1.72 -9.51
CA PHE A 69 -19.62 -2.58 -10.16
C PHE A 69 -19.69 -2.47 -11.68
N ASP A 70 -20.87 -2.57 -12.28
CA ASP A 70 -21.08 -2.59 -13.73
C ASP A 70 -20.67 -1.26 -14.38
N ALA A 71 -21.01 -0.13 -13.73
CA ALA A 71 -20.60 1.20 -14.17
C ALA A 71 -19.06 1.31 -14.19
N LEU A 72 -18.39 0.94 -13.09
CA LEU A 72 -16.94 1.03 -12.98
C LEU A 72 -16.22 -0.01 -13.85
N ALA A 73 -16.77 -1.21 -14.02
CA ALA A 73 -16.23 -2.25 -14.90
C ALA A 73 -16.18 -1.79 -16.35
N THR A 74 -17.23 -1.11 -16.83
CA THR A 74 -17.26 -0.51 -18.16
C THR A 74 -16.14 0.52 -18.34
N LEU A 75 -15.90 1.36 -17.32
CA LEU A 75 -14.85 2.37 -17.35
C LEU A 75 -13.45 1.75 -17.27
N ALA A 76 -13.26 0.74 -16.41
CA ALA A 76 -12.01 0.00 -16.26
C ALA A 76 -11.58 -0.61 -17.60
N ALA A 77 -12.50 -1.30 -18.29
CA ALA A 77 -12.26 -1.88 -19.60
C ALA A 77 -11.96 -0.81 -20.67
N ARG A 78 -12.72 0.28 -20.69
CA ARG A 78 -12.58 1.36 -21.67
C ARG A 78 -11.25 2.09 -21.56
N HIS A 79 -10.78 2.31 -20.34
CA HIS A 79 -9.53 3.03 -20.06
C HIS A 79 -8.35 2.10 -19.78
N ALA A 80 -8.55 0.78 -19.82
CA ALA A 80 -7.56 -0.25 -19.49
C ALA A 80 -6.86 0.02 -18.13
N VAL A 81 -7.62 0.40 -17.11
CA VAL A 81 -7.13 0.80 -15.78
C VAL A 81 -7.63 -0.16 -14.70
N TRP A 82 -6.82 -0.43 -13.69
CA TRP A 82 -7.26 -1.12 -12.47
C TRP A 82 -8.00 -0.17 -11.55
N ILE A 83 -9.08 -0.64 -10.93
CA ILE A 83 -9.88 0.17 -10.00
C ILE A 83 -9.98 -0.55 -8.65
N VAL A 84 -9.67 0.15 -7.56
CA VAL A 84 -10.09 -0.24 -6.21
C VAL A 84 -11.31 0.59 -5.83
N ALA A 85 -12.47 -0.06 -5.76
CA ALA A 85 -13.78 0.54 -5.55
C ALA A 85 -14.42 0.02 -4.25
N PRO A 86 -14.28 0.74 -3.13
CA PRO A 86 -14.82 0.31 -1.86
C PRO A 86 -16.28 0.75 -1.68
N PHE A 87 -17.20 -0.20 -1.53
CA PHE A 87 -18.62 0.06 -1.27
C PHE A 87 -19.25 -1.06 -0.43
N SER A 88 -20.46 -0.80 0.07
CA SER A 88 -21.22 -1.79 0.85
C SER A 88 -21.72 -2.89 -0.09
N VAL A 89 -21.27 -4.12 0.12
CA VAL A 89 -21.63 -5.27 -0.70
C VAL A 89 -22.63 -6.14 0.04
N ARG A 90 -23.71 -6.51 -0.64
CA ARG A 90 -24.63 -7.55 -0.17
C ARG A 90 -24.15 -8.90 -0.66
N THR A 91 -23.82 -9.79 0.26
CA THR A 91 -23.38 -11.16 -0.04
C THR A 91 -24.55 -12.04 -0.46
N GLU A 92 -24.26 -13.22 -1.01
CA GLU A 92 -25.27 -14.23 -1.36
C GLU A 92 -26.07 -14.71 -0.14
N THR A 93 -25.47 -14.67 1.06
CA THR A 93 -26.14 -15.01 2.33
C THR A 93 -27.01 -13.87 2.87
N GLY A 94 -27.02 -12.71 2.21
CA GLY A 94 -27.79 -11.53 2.58
C GLY A 94 -27.08 -10.59 3.58
N ALA A 95 -25.91 -10.98 4.09
CA ALA A 95 -25.07 -10.11 4.91
C ALA A 95 -24.58 -8.88 4.14
N VAL A 96 -24.30 -7.79 4.84
CA VAL A 96 -23.77 -6.57 4.24
C VAL A 96 -22.36 -6.34 4.75
N GLU A 97 -21.39 -6.18 3.86
CA GLU A 97 -19.97 -6.03 4.19
C GLU A 97 -19.41 -4.76 3.55
N ASN A 98 -18.65 -3.96 4.31
CA ASN A 98 -17.87 -2.86 3.73
C ASN A 98 -16.68 -3.48 2.99
N SER A 99 -16.70 -3.43 1.66
CA SER A 99 -15.78 -4.22 0.83
C SER A 99 -14.98 -3.35 -0.13
N ALA A 100 -13.66 -3.53 -0.20
CA ALA A 100 -12.82 -3.06 -1.29
C ALA A 100 -12.93 -4.04 -2.46
N VAL A 101 -13.57 -3.61 -3.55
CA VAL A 101 -13.76 -4.41 -4.75
C VAL A 101 -12.69 -4.04 -5.78
N VAL A 102 -11.96 -5.02 -6.29
CA VAL A 102 -10.88 -4.81 -7.27
C VAL A 102 -11.37 -5.22 -8.65
N ILE A 103 -11.28 -4.29 -9.60
CA ILE A 103 -11.69 -4.46 -10.99
C ILE A 103 -10.44 -4.41 -11.87
N ASP A 104 -10.24 -5.42 -12.72
CA ASP A 104 -9.09 -5.46 -13.64
C ASP A 104 -9.27 -4.58 -14.87
N ARG A 105 -8.20 -4.43 -15.66
CA ARG A 105 -8.18 -3.67 -16.92
C ARG A 105 -9.17 -4.15 -17.98
N ARG A 106 -9.80 -5.31 -17.80
CA ARG A 106 -10.82 -5.87 -18.70
C ARG A 106 -12.23 -5.70 -18.14
N GLY A 107 -12.39 -5.00 -17.02
CA GLY A 107 -13.68 -4.81 -16.34
C GLY A 107 -14.17 -6.05 -15.58
N ARG A 108 -13.29 -6.98 -15.20
CA ARG A 108 -13.66 -8.19 -14.46
C ARG A 108 -13.37 -8.02 -12.98
N LEU A 109 -14.14 -8.70 -12.15
CA LEU A 109 -13.85 -8.83 -10.72
C LEU A 109 -12.53 -9.61 -10.56
N ALA A 110 -11.51 -8.94 -10.03
CA ALA A 110 -10.19 -9.52 -9.82
C ALA A 110 -9.96 -9.94 -8.37
N GLY A 111 -10.67 -9.31 -7.44
CA GLY A 111 -10.57 -9.61 -6.03
C GLY A 111 -11.54 -8.77 -5.21
N ARG A 112 -11.70 -9.14 -3.95
CA ARG A 112 -12.55 -8.45 -3.00
C ARG A 112 -12.01 -8.67 -1.60
N TYR A 113 -11.89 -7.60 -0.83
CA TYR A 113 -11.56 -7.64 0.58
C TYR A 113 -12.70 -7.06 1.39
N ALA A 114 -13.29 -7.83 2.30
CA ALA A 114 -14.26 -7.34 3.27
C ALA A 114 -13.50 -6.83 4.51
N LYS A 115 -13.81 -5.59 4.93
CA LYS A 115 -13.19 -4.92 6.08
C LYS A 115 -13.24 -5.83 7.30
N VAL A 116 -12.07 -6.20 7.82
CA VAL A 116 -11.97 -7.12 8.97
C VAL A 116 -12.36 -6.40 10.26
N HIS A 117 -12.04 -5.11 10.36
CA HIS A 117 -12.33 -4.32 11.56
C HIS A 117 -13.31 -3.17 11.24
N PRO A 118 -14.62 -3.46 11.04
CA PRO A 118 -15.62 -2.40 11.02
C PRO A 118 -15.69 -1.69 12.38
N THR A 119 -15.98 -0.40 12.36
CA THR A 119 -16.21 0.40 13.56
C THR A 119 -17.48 -0.06 14.29
N ILE A 120 -17.59 0.25 15.58
CA ILE A 120 -18.80 -0.05 16.37
C ILE A 120 -20.05 0.49 15.68
N GLY A 121 -20.01 1.72 15.14
CA GLY A 121 -21.13 2.32 14.43
C GLY A 121 -21.47 1.64 13.10
N GLU A 122 -20.50 1.06 12.41
CA GLU A 122 -20.75 0.22 11.22
C GLU A 122 -21.47 -1.07 11.62
N CYS A 123 -21.02 -1.75 12.68
CA CYS A 123 -21.66 -2.98 13.16
C CYS A 123 -23.07 -2.73 13.70
N GLU A 124 -23.23 -1.82 14.66
CA GLU A 124 -24.46 -1.67 15.41
C GLU A 124 -25.52 -0.86 14.67
N ALA A 125 -25.13 0.22 13.99
CA ALA A 125 -26.10 1.12 13.34
C ALA A 125 -26.32 0.82 11.86
N ARG A 126 -25.35 0.17 11.19
CA ARG A 126 -25.43 -0.14 9.75
C ARG A 126 -25.48 -1.64 9.46
N ALA A 127 -25.44 -2.49 10.49
CA ALA A 127 -25.43 -3.94 10.37
C ALA A 127 -24.33 -4.46 9.41
N ILE A 128 -23.18 -3.80 9.39
CA ILE A 128 -22.02 -4.26 8.61
C ILE A 128 -21.42 -5.47 9.32
N ALA A 129 -21.38 -6.59 8.61
CA ALA A 129 -20.69 -7.80 9.02
C ALA A 129 -19.16 -7.61 8.90
N PRO A 130 -18.38 -7.99 9.93
CA PRO A 130 -16.93 -8.05 9.83
C PRO A 130 -16.48 -9.11 8.81
N GLY A 131 -15.46 -8.79 8.03
CA GLY A 131 -14.75 -9.76 7.20
C GLY A 131 -13.91 -10.74 8.03
N GLU A 132 -13.52 -11.86 7.43
CA GLU A 132 -12.70 -12.86 8.11
C GLU A 132 -11.24 -12.42 8.20
N ALA A 133 -10.63 -12.52 9.39
CA ALA A 133 -9.25 -12.11 9.62
C ALA A 133 -8.19 -12.92 8.84
N ALA A 134 -8.56 -14.10 8.33
CA ALA A 134 -7.72 -14.97 7.49
C ALA A 134 -8.02 -14.80 5.98
N ALA A 135 -8.95 -13.93 5.61
CA ALA A 135 -9.29 -13.70 4.21
C ALA A 135 -8.09 -13.18 3.41
N GLU A 136 -8.04 -13.56 2.14
CA GLU A 136 -7.02 -13.11 1.19
C GLU A 136 -7.20 -11.61 0.93
N ALA A 137 -6.29 -10.81 1.50
CA ALA A 137 -6.27 -9.36 1.39
C ALA A 137 -5.24 -8.87 0.35
N VAL A 138 -4.68 -9.77 -0.45
CA VAL A 138 -3.71 -9.46 -1.51
C VAL A 138 -4.25 -9.97 -2.83
N VAL A 139 -4.26 -9.10 -3.84
CA VAL A 139 -4.72 -9.40 -5.20
C VAL A 139 -3.53 -9.37 -6.15
N GLU A 140 -3.40 -10.41 -6.98
CA GLU A 140 -2.42 -10.46 -8.06
C GLU A 140 -2.86 -9.53 -9.20
N THR A 141 -1.96 -8.65 -9.65
CA THR A 141 -2.18 -7.76 -10.79
C THR A 141 -1.11 -7.99 -11.87
N ASP A 142 -1.26 -7.36 -13.03
CA ASP A 142 -0.24 -7.42 -14.08
C ASP A 142 1.05 -6.63 -13.75
N PHE A 143 1.02 -5.80 -12.70
CA PHE A 143 2.16 -5.00 -12.28
C PHE A 143 2.80 -5.48 -10.95
N GLY A 144 2.06 -6.15 -10.08
CA GLY A 144 2.55 -6.64 -8.79
C GLY A 144 1.44 -7.05 -7.82
N ARG A 145 1.81 -7.32 -6.57
CA ARG A 145 0.86 -7.74 -5.52
C ARG A 145 0.25 -6.55 -4.78
N LEU A 146 -1.07 -6.42 -4.89
CA LEU A 146 -1.88 -5.34 -4.33
C LEU A 146 -2.52 -5.77 -3.00
N GLY A 147 -2.04 -5.25 -1.87
CA GLY A 147 -2.66 -5.41 -0.57
C GLY A 147 -3.84 -4.46 -0.34
N LEU A 148 -4.80 -4.88 0.47
CA LEU A 148 -6.03 -4.14 0.79
C LEU A 148 -6.23 -4.07 2.30
N ALA A 149 -6.47 -2.85 2.80
CA ALA A 149 -6.88 -2.59 4.18
C ALA A 149 -7.83 -1.41 4.15
N ILE A 150 -8.91 -1.37 4.94
CA ILE A 150 -9.94 -0.32 4.83
C ILE A 150 -10.01 0.46 6.13
N CYS A 151 -9.81 1.78 6.04
CA CYS A 151 -10.11 2.74 7.10
C CYS A 151 -9.63 2.27 8.50
N TYR A 152 -10.55 1.83 9.34
CA TYR A 152 -10.30 1.43 10.71
C TYR A 152 -9.31 0.26 10.87
N ASP A 153 -9.06 -0.54 9.82
CA ASP A 153 -7.98 -1.55 9.79
C ASP A 153 -6.57 -0.96 10.07
N ILE A 154 -6.39 0.35 9.92
CA ILE A 154 -5.18 1.09 10.34
C ILE A 154 -4.84 0.92 11.83
N GLY A 155 -5.84 0.58 12.66
CA GLY A 155 -5.69 0.36 14.10
C GLY A 155 -5.08 -0.98 14.48
N TRP A 156 -4.86 -1.88 13.51
CA TRP A 156 -4.34 -3.23 13.75
C TRP A 156 -3.00 -3.45 13.03
N PRO A 157 -1.86 -3.10 13.66
CA PRO A 157 -0.54 -3.25 13.06
C PRO A 157 -0.25 -4.66 12.53
N GLU A 158 -0.77 -5.69 13.19
CA GLU A 158 -0.62 -7.08 12.77
C GLU A 158 -1.25 -7.34 11.41
N HIS A 159 -2.34 -6.64 11.06
CA HIS A 159 -2.95 -6.74 9.74
C HIS A 159 -2.01 -6.23 8.64
N TRP A 160 -1.32 -5.12 8.87
CA TRP A 160 -0.33 -4.54 7.94
C TRP A 160 0.92 -5.41 7.80
N GLY A 161 1.32 -6.08 8.89
CA GLY A 161 2.35 -7.13 8.87
C GLY A 161 1.94 -8.33 8.02
N ARG A 162 0.71 -8.84 8.17
CA ARG A 162 0.20 -9.95 7.36
C ARG A 162 0.18 -9.63 5.87
N LEU A 163 -0.13 -8.39 5.47
CA LEU A 163 -0.03 -7.96 4.08
C LEU A 163 1.41 -8.09 3.56
N LYS A 164 2.41 -7.72 4.37
CA LYS A 164 3.82 -7.89 4.02
C LYS A 164 4.20 -9.37 3.89
N ASP A 165 3.77 -10.19 4.84
CA ASP A 165 4.04 -11.63 4.84
C ASP A 165 3.38 -12.33 3.63
N ALA A 166 2.20 -11.87 3.23
CA ALA A 166 1.52 -12.27 1.98
C ALA A 166 2.16 -11.68 0.71
N GLY A 167 3.25 -10.92 0.84
CA GLY A 167 4.06 -10.44 -0.28
C GLY A 167 3.55 -9.16 -0.93
N ALA A 168 2.66 -8.39 -0.29
CA ALA A 168 2.20 -7.11 -0.83
C ALA A 168 3.36 -6.16 -1.13
N GLU A 169 3.30 -5.52 -2.29
CA GLU A 169 4.30 -4.56 -2.78
C GLU A 169 3.74 -3.12 -2.77
N LEU A 170 2.42 -3.04 -2.88
CA LEU A 170 1.63 -1.83 -2.77
C LEU A 170 0.37 -2.14 -1.95
N VAL A 171 0.05 -1.34 -0.94
CA VAL A 171 -1.19 -1.44 -0.16
C VAL A 171 -2.09 -0.26 -0.47
N VAL A 172 -3.34 -0.54 -0.83
CA VAL A 172 -4.38 0.49 -0.98
C VAL A 172 -5.23 0.55 0.28
N TRP A 173 -5.35 1.77 0.80
CA TRP A 173 -6.11 2.07 2.01
C TRP A 173 -7.21 3.10 1.72
N PRO A 174 -8.40 2.67 1.29
CA PRO A 174 -9.52 3.59 1.16
C PRO A 174 -10.13 3.92 2.52
N SER A 175 -10.59 5.16 2.69
CA SER A 175 -11.08 5.61 4.00
C SER A 175 -12.06 6.78 3.94
N ALA A 176 -12.89 6.91 4.97
CA ALA A 176 -13.69 8.09 5.25
C ALA A 176 -12.89 9.25 5.90
N TYR A 177 -11.60 9.06 6.22
CA TYR A 177 -10.73 10.07 6.81
C TYR A 177 -9.27 9.99 6.32
N ASP A 178 -8.44 10.98 6.66
CA ASP A 178 -7.11 11.18 6.06
C ASP A 178 -6.02 10.13 6.43
N GLY A 179 -6.16 9.37 7.53
CA GLY A 179 -5.18 8.36 7.95
C GLY A 179 -3.87 8.89 8.55
N GLY A 180 -3.42 10.08 8.17
CA GLY A 180 -2.35 10.84 8.84
C GLY A 180 -0.95 10.22 8.79
N PHE A 181 -0.20 10.36 9.88
CA PHE A 181 1.16 9.81 10.04
C PHE A 181 1.23 8.27 10.08
N PRO A 182 0.28 7.53 10.70
CA PRO A 182 0.33 6.07 10.75
C PRO A 182 0.53 5.38 9.40
N LEU A 183 -0.06 5.90 8.32
CA LEU A 183 0.15 5.34 6.96
C LEU A 183 1.62 5.44 6.49
N GLN A 184 2.31 6.53 6.84
CA GLN A 184 3.74 6.69 6.55
C GLN A 184 4.58 5.74 7.39
N ALA A 185 4.21 5.54 8.67
CA ALA A 185 4.85 4.57 9.54
C ALA A 185 4.68 3.13 9.03
N TYR A 186 3.51 2.74 8.51
CA TYR A 186 3.32 1.42 7.91
C TYR A 186 4.12 1.24 6.62
N ALA A 187 4.14 2.24 5.73
CA ALA A 187 4.96 2.20 4.53
C ALA A 187 6.44 1.99 4.87
N TRP A 188 6.96 2.73 5.85
CA TRP A 188 8.32 2.58 6.37
C TRP A 188 8.57 1.21 7.00
N THR A 189 7.73 0.81 7.95
CA THR A 189 7.92 -0.40 8.76
C THR A 189 7.89 -1.67 7.90
N HIS A 190 7.07 -1.69 6.85
CA HIS A 190 6.90 -2.86 6.01
C HIS A 190 7.63 -2.75 4.66
N GLY A 191 8.19 -1.59 4.32
CA GLY A 191 8.95 -1.38 3.09
C GLY A 191 8.11 -1.72 1.84
N TYR A 192 6.88 -1.22 1.78
CA TYR A 192 6.02 -1.25 0.59
C TYR A 192 5.43 0.13 0.33
N PHE A 193 4.83 0.33 -0.84
CA PHE A 193 4.07 1.55 -1.12
C PHE A 193 2.73 1.53 -0.40
N VAL A 194 2.23 2.70 0.00
CA VAL A 194 0.88 2.86 0.55
C VAL A 194 0.15 3.95 -0.23
N VAL A 195 -1.07 3.67 -0.67
CA VAL A 195 -1.92 4.61 -1.40
C VAL A 195 -3.24 4.75 -0.66
N SER A 196 -3.50 5.93 -0.09
CA SER A 196 -4.78 6.23 0.54
C SER A 196 -5.70 6.98 -0.38
N ALA A 197 -6.98 6.59 -0.45
CA ALA A 197 -8.04 7.32 -1.13
C ALA A 197 -9.13 7.70 -0.12
N VAL A 198 -9.47 8.98 0.00
CA VAL A 198 -10.18 9.49 1.20
C VAL A 198 -11.45 10.27 0.86
N GLN A 199 -12.49 10.17 1.70
CA GLN A 199 -13.67 11.04 1.54
C GLN A 199 -13.36 12.51 1.85
N THR A 200 -12.30 12.76 2.60
CA THR A 200 -11.83 14.06 3.06
C THR A 200 -10.95 14.74 2.00
N GLU A 201 -9.81 15.33 2.36
CA GLU A 201 -9.03 16.19 1.47
C GLU A 201 -7.61 15.68 1.21
N HIS A 202 -7.04 14.86 2.11
CA HIS A 202 -5.60 14.56 2.12
C HIS A 202 -5.30 13.07 1.86
N ALA A 203 -5.75 12.56 0.72
CA ALA A 203 -5.26 11.30 0.16
C ALA A 203 -3.78 11.43 -0.25
N LYS A 204 -3.05 10.30 -0.18
CA LYS A 204 -1.60 10.27 -0.37
C LYS A 204 -1.15 9.04 -1.14
N VAL A 205 -0.10 9.19 -1.92
CA VAL A 205 0.78 8.10 -2.36
C VAL A 205 2.06 8.21 -1.55
N ILE A 206 2.45 7.13 -0.87
CA ILE A 206 3.55 7.10 0.09
C ILE A 206 4.55 6.03 -0.36
N GLY A 207 5.82 6.40 -0.43
CA GLY A 207 6.91 5.48 -0.75
C GLY A 207 7.31 4.59 0.43
N PRO A 208 8.11 3.53 0.19
CA PRO A 208 8.61 2.63 1.24
C PRO A 208 9.52 3.32 2.26
N THR A 209 9.93 4.56 2.00
CA THR A 209 10.68 5.42 2.92
C THR A 209 9.77 6.23 3.85
N GLY A 210 8.45 6.04 3.78
CA GLY A 210 7.47 6.86 4.51
C GLY A 210 7.26 8.25 3.92
N ARG A 211 8.02 8.65 2.89
CA ARG A 211 7.85 9.95 2.22
C ARG A 211 6.58 9.98 1.38
N VAL A 212 5.86 11.10 1.46
CA VAL A 212 4.70 11.38 0.60
C VAL A 212 5.19 11.78 -0.79
N LEU A 213 4.83 11.00 -1.80
CA LEU A 213 5.22 11.18 -3.21
C LEU A 213 4.20 12.00 -4.01
N ALA A 214 2.92 11.90 -3.65
CA ALA A 214 1.83 12.70 -4.19
C ALA A 214 0.73 12.83 -3.14
N ALA A 215 -0.01 13.94 -3.16
CA ALA A 215 -1.13 14.15 -2.25
C ALA A 215 -2.22 15.02 -2.87
N THR A 216 -3.47 14.74 -2.51
CA THR A 216 -4.60 15.61 -2.78
C THR A 216 -4.66 16.74 -1.74
N SER A 217 -5.51 17.74 -1.99
CA SER A 217 -5.81 18.81 -1.05
C SER A 217 -7.23 19.32 -1.25
N ARG A 218 -7.67 20.26 -0.41
CA ARG A 218 -8.92 21.00 -0.60
C ARG A 218 -9.11 21.64 -1.99
N TRP A 219 -8.03 21.87 -2.73
CA TRP A 219 -8.05 22.50 -4.06
C TRP A 219 -7.82 21.53 -5.21
N HIS A 220 -7.37 20.30 -4.91
CA HIS A 220 -7.01 19.32 -5.92
C HIS A 220 -7.40 17.92 -5.46
N ARG A 221 -8.41 17.34 -6.13
CA ARG A 221 -9.04 16.08 -5.72
C ARG A 221 -8.37 14.82 -6.29
N LEU A 222 -7.47 14.97 -7.23
CA LEU A 222 -6.74 13.89 -7.86
C LEU A 222 -5.25 14.12 -7.61
N ALA A 223 -4.48 13.07 -7.39
CA ALA A 223 -3.04 13.17 -7.32
C ALA A 223 -2.44 11.89 -7.86
N ALA A 224 -1.47 12.00 -8.75
CA ALA A 224 -0.88 10.85 -9.40
C ALA A 224 0.64 10.94 -9.42
N THR A 225 1.30 9.82 -9.17
CA THR A 225 2.77 9.66 -9.30
C THR A 225 3.09 8.31 -9.95
N THR A 226 4.28 8.20 -10.55
CA THR A 226 4.80 6.92 -11.02
C THR A 226 5.69 6.34 -9.94
N ILE A 227 5.39 5.13 -9.49
CA ILE A 227 6.19 4.37 -8.52
C ILE A 227 6.92 3.23 -9.23
N ASP A 228 7.98 2.71 -8.63
CA ASP A 228 8.69 1.53 -9.12
C ASP A 228 8.55 0.39 -8.10
N LEU A 229 7.82 -0.65 -8.46
CA LEU A 229 7.64 -1.82 -7.56
C LEU A 229 8.91 -2.68 -7.46
N GLU A 230 9.96 -2.40 -8.25
CA GLU A 230 11.30 -2.97 -8.00
C GLU A 230 12.13 -2.15 -6.99
N GLN A 231 11.65 -0.98 -6.53
CA GLN A 231 12.38 -0.17 -5.56
C GLN A 231 12.60 -0.95 -4.27
N GLU A 232 13.85 -1.01 -3.82
CA GLU A 232 14.23 -1.65 -2.57
C GLU A 232 14.91 -0.65 -1.62
N LEU A 233 14.76 -0.89 -0.32
CA LEU A 233 15.49 -0.18 0.73
C LEU A 233 16.80 -0.92 1.02
N PHE A 234 17.88 -0.17 1.23
CA PHE A 234 19.22 -0.68 1.53
C PHE A 234 19.78 0.00 2.77
N HIS A 235 20.48 -0.76 3.62
CA HIS A 235 21.24 -0.18 4.73
C HIS A 235 22.55 0.44 4.20
N ILE A 236 23.00 1.56 4.75
CA ILE A 236 24.17 2.28 4.19
C ILE A 236 25.52 1.63 4.53
N ASP A 237 25.62 0.97 5.69
CA ASP A 237 26.86 0.33 6.17
C ASP A 237 27.49 -0.58 5.12
N ASP A 238 28.79 -0.41 4.86
CA ASP A 238 29.58 -1.17 3.90
C ASP A 238 29.10 -1.09 2.43
N GLN A 239 28.27 -0.10 2.09
CA GLN A 239 27.70 0.05 0.74
C GLN A 239 27.96 1.39 0.06
N VAL A 240 28.51 2.39 0.76
CA VAL A 240 28.76 3.75 0.21
C VAL A 240 29.60 3.71 -1.07
N ASP A 241 30.73 3.00 -1.07
CA ASP A 241 31.61 2.90 -2.26
C ASP A 241 30.95 2.15 -3.42
N LYS A 242 30.14 1.12 -3.10
CA LYS A 242 29.38 0.35 -4.09
C LYS A 242 28.33 1.22 -4.76
N LEU A 243 27.64 2.04 -3.97
CA LEU A 243 26.64 3.00 -4.44
C LEU A 243 27.27 4.05 -5.35
N TYR A 244 28.42 4.61 -4.96
CA TYR A 244 29.15 5.57 -5.79
C TYR A 244 29.65 4.94 -7.10
N ALA A 245 30.16 3.71 -7.07
CA ALA A 245 30.57 2.97 -8.27
C ALA A 245 29.39 2.73 -9.22
N LEU A 246 28.23 2.32 -8.67
CA LEU A 246 26.99 2.14 -9.41
C LEU A 246 26.54 3.45 -10.08
N GLN A 247 26.52 4.56 -9.34
CA GLN A 247 26.12 5.86 -9.89
C GLN A 247 27.08 6.36 -10.97
N ARG A 248 28.40 6.14 -10.81
CA ARG A 248 29.40 6.51 -11.81
C ARG A 248 29.23 5.74 -13.12
N GLU A 249 28.86 4.46 -13.04
CA GLU A 249 28.67 3.63 -14.23
C GLU A 249 27.31 3.84 -14.92
N PHE A 250 26.25 4.01 -14.12
CA PHE A 250 24.88 4.05 -14.65
C PHE A 250 24.35 5.47 -14.87
N GLY A 251 24.84 6.46 -14.11
CA GLY A 251 24.37 7.84 -14.18
C GLY A 251 22.85 7.91 -14.03
N ARG A 252 22.18 8.63 -14.94
CA ARG A 252 20.71 8.80 -14.97
C ARG A 252 19.90 7.51 -15.17
N ARG A 253 20.55 6.38 -15.48
CA ARG A 253 19.89 5.07 -15.66
C ARG A 253 19.45 4.44 -14.34
N VAL A 254 19.83 5.03 -13.22
CA VAL A 254 19.40 4.67 -11.87
C VAL A 254 18.98 5.93 -11.13
N THR A 255 18.00 5.80 -10.24
CA THR A 255 17.66 6.84 -9.26
C THR A 255 18.08 6.33 -7.90
N VAL A 256 18.81 7.15 -7.15
CA VAL A 256 19.22 6.85 -5.78
C VAL A 256 18.74 7.98 -4.91
N GLU A 257 18.03 7.63 -3.84
CA GLU A 257 17.67 8.55 -2.78
C GLU A 257 18.38 8.09 -1.50
N ALA A 258 19.24 8.95 -0.95
CA ALA A 258 19.93 8.69 0.31
C ALA A 258 19.25 9.44 1.45
N LEU A 259 18.95 8.73 2.53
CA LEU A 259 18.27 9.21 3.72
C LEU A 259 19.26 9.10 4.89
N THR A 260 19.97 10.21 5.12
CA THR A 260 21.15 10.22 5.99
C THR A 260 20.79 10.05 7.46
N GLU A 261 19.66 10.60 7.90
CA GLU A 261 19.22 10.49 9.30
C GLU A 261 18.77 9.06 9.62
N GLU A 262 18.23 8.35 8.64
CA GLU A 262 17.75 6.98 8.74
C GLU A 262 18.81 5.92 8.39
N HIS A 263 20.01 6.34 7.95
CA HIS A 263 21.11 5.43 7.55
C HIS A 263 20.73 4.44 6.43
N VAL A 264 19.89 4.88 5.48
CA VAL A 264 19.43 4.04 4.37
C VAL A 264 19.53 4.76 3.03
N PHE A 265 19.42 4.00 1.95
CA PHE A 265 19.16 4.52 0.62
C PHE A 265 18.17 3.64 -0.14
N THR A 266 17.49 4.21 -1.12
CA THR A 266 16.71 3.46 -2.11
C THR A 266 17.42 3.42 -3.45
N LEU A 267 17.12 2.38 -4.22
CA LEU A 267 17.59 2.23 -5.59
C LEU A 267 16.40 1.91 -6.50
N GLU A 268 16.23 2.72 -7.54
CA GLU A 268 15.35 2.43 -8.67
C GLU A 268 16.15 2.27 -9.95
N SER A 269 15.66 1.43 -10.85
CA SER A 269 16.21 1.32 -12.20
C SER A 269 15.36 2.09 -13.19
N ASN A 270 16.03 2.84 -14.07
CA ASN A 270 15.45 3.52 -15.22
C ASN A 270 15.95 2.90 -16.54
N ASP A 271 16.51 1.69 -16.48
CA ASP A 271 17.05 0.94 -17.62
C ASP A 271 16.43 -0.47 -17.65
N PRO A 272 15.57 -0.78 -18.65
CA PRO A 272 14.95 -2.09 -18.80
C PRO A 272 15.92 -3.28 -18.81
N ALA A 273 17.17 -3.08 -19.26
CA ALA A 273 18.18 -4.12 -19.30
C ALA A 273 18.82 -4.39 -17.92
N TRP A 274 18.59 -3.50 -16.94
CA TRP A 274 19.22 -3.52 -15.62
C TRP A 274 18.19 -3.40 -14.50
N PRO A 275 17.33 -4.41 -14.28
CA PRO A 275 16.43 -4.40 -13.12
C PRO A 275 17.22 -4.36 -11.81
N VAL A 276 16.58 -3.89 -10.73
CA VAL A 276 17.24 -3.71 -9.42
C VAL A 276 17.93 -4.99 -8.95
N ALA A 277 17.30 -6.16 -9.11
CA ALA A 277 17.91 -7.45 -8.77
C ALA A 277 19.27 -7.69 -9.45
N ARG A 278 19.41 -7.32 -10.73
CA ARG A 278 20.66 -7.46 -11.49
C ARG A 278 21.71 -6.45 -11.06
N LEU A 279 21.30 -5.22 -10.73
CA LEU A 279 22.19 -4.21 -10.16
C LEU A 279 22.73 -4.67 -8.80
N LYS A 280 21.87 -5.24 -7.95
CA LYS A 280 22.27 -5.80 -6.65
C LYS A 280 23.33 -6.88 -6.79
N GLU A 281 23.09 -7.84 -7.68
CA GLU A 281 24.05 -8.92 -7.94
C GLU A 281 25.39 -8.38 -8.45
N ARG A 282 25.37 -7.48 -9.44
CA ARG A 282 26.58 -6.92 -10.05
C ARG A 282 27.45 -6.15 -9.07
N PHE A 283 26.83 -5.34 -8.22
CA PHE A 283 27.55 -4.46 -7.30
C PHE A 283 27.70 -5.05 -5.89
N GLY A 284 27.20 -6.27 -5.66
CA GLY A 284 27.21 -6.90 -4.35
C GLY A 284 26.45 -6.08 -3.31
N LEU A 285 25.30 -5.52 -3.69
CA LEU A 285 24.43 -4.77 -2.79
C LEU A 285 23.54 -5.71 -1.98
N GLU A 286 23.40 -5.41 -0.70
CA GLU A 286 22.58 -6.13 0.26
C GLU A 286 21.41 -5.25 0.68
N ASN A 287 20.18 -5.70 0.45
CA ASN A 287 19.01 -4.91 0.85
C ASN A 287 18.87 -4.88 2.38
N PHE A 288 17.99 -4.00 2.86
CA PHE A 288 17.78 -3.75 4.27
C PHE A 288 17.38 -5.02 5.04
N ARG A 289 16.51 -5.85 4.46
CA ARG A 289 16.05 -7.10 5.07
C ARG A 289 17.21 -8.09 5.25
N ASP A 290 17.97 -8.32 4.19
CA ASP A 290 19.04 -9.30 4.17
C ASP A 290 20.20 -8.86 5.09
N TYR A 291 20.50 -7.55 5.11
CA TYR A 291 21.45 -6.95 6.06
C TYR A 291 21.07 -7.23 7.51
N HIS A 292 19.81 -6.98 7.88
CA HIS A 292 19.34 -7.21 9.25
C HIS A 292 19.27 -8.69 9.61
N ALA A 293 18.89 -9.56 8.67
CA ALA A 293 18.92 -11.01 8.88
C ALA A 293 20.35 -11.51 9.14
N ARG A 294 21.34 -11.04 8.37
CA ARG A 294 22.75 -11.33 8.59
C ARG A 294 23.23 -10.79 9.94
N ALA A 295 22.89 -9.55 10.28
CA ALA A 295 23.25 -8.92 11.54
C ALA A 295 22.69 -9.68 12.75
N ALA A 296 21.41 -10.06 12.70
CA ALA A 296 20.77 -10.87 13.74
C ALA A 296 21.50 -12.21 13.93
N GLY A 297 21.83 -12.90 12.83
CA GLY A 297 22.60 -14.14 12.89
C GLY A 297 23.99 -13.98 13.51
N VAL A 298 24.69 -12.87 13.25
CA VAL A 298 25.96 -12.54 13.93
C VAL A 298 25.72 -12.35 15.43
N GLN A 299 24.76 -11.51 15.80
CA GLN A 299 24.46 -11.20 17.19
C GLN A 299 24.07 -12.45 17.99
N ASP A 300 23.26 -13.33 17.43
CA ASP A 300 22.85 -14.60 18.05
C ASP A 300 24.06 -15.49 18.38
N ARG A 301 25.02 -15.60 17.45
CA ARG A 301 26.27 -16.33 17.68
C ARG A 301 27.08 -15.72 18.82
N HIS A 302 27.16 -14.39 18.89
CA HIS A 302 27.85 -13.70 19.99
C HIS A 302 27.14 -13.91 21.33
N ARG A 303 25.80 -13.83 21.37
CA ARG A 303 25.01 -14.11 22.57
C ARG A 303 25.21 -15.56 23.04
N HIS A 304 25.24 -16.52 22.11
CA HIS A 304 25.52 -17.92 22.43
C HIS A 304 26.93 -18.12 23.02
N ARG A 305 27.96 -17.51 22.41
CA ARG A 305 29.36 -17.57 22.91
C ARG A 305 29.48 -16.98 24.31
N ALA A 306 28.86 -15.82 24.56
CA ALA A 306 28.91 -15.17 25.87
C ALA A 306 28.25 -16.02 26.97
N ARG A 307 27.16 -16.74 26.67
CA ARG A 307 26.49 -17.64 27.62
C ARG A 307 27.23 -18.94 27.91
N THR A 308 28.06 -19.39 26.97
CA THR A 308 28.77 -20.69 27.05
C THR A 308 30.22 -20.55 27.51
N ALA A 309 30.75 -19.34 27.57
CA ALA A 309 32.03 -19.07 28.20
C ALA A 309 31.97 -19.40 29.71
N THR A 310 32.73 -20.40 30.16
CA THR A 310 32.95 -20.67 31.58
C THR A 310 33.63 -19.44 32.19
N PRO A 311 33.18 -18.90 33.34
CA PRO A 311 33.89 -17.81 33.99
C PRO A 311 35.31 -18.26 34.27
N ALA A 312 36.29 -17.49 33.81
CA ALA A 312 37.70 -17.74 34.08
C ALA A 312 37.86 -17.87 35.60
N SER A 313 38.39 -19.00 36.07
CA SER A 313 38.70 -19.22 37.48
C SER A 313 39.54 -18.05 37.97
N ALA A 314 39.04 -17.29 38.95
CA ALA A 314 39.81 -16.24 39.60
C ALA A 314 41.14 -16.85 40.10
N PRO A 315 42.30 -16.21 39.84
CA PRO A 315 43.57 -16.72 40.34
C PRO A 315 43.49 -16.80 41.87
N ALA A 316 43.80 -17.98 42.42
CA ALA A 316 43.85 -18.20 43.85
C ALA A 316 44.76 -17.16 44.50
N ALA A 317 44.23 -16.41 45.47
CA ALA A 317 45.00 -15.48 46.26
C ALA A 317 46.15 -16.26 46.92
N VAL A 318 47.39 -15.93 46.55
CA VAL A 318 48.59 -16.46 47.18
C VAL A 318 48.61 -15.90 48.61
N GLY A 319 48.43 -16.78 49.59
CA GLY A 319 48.46 -16.44 51.01
C GLY A 319 49.82 -15.89 51.44
N VAL A 320 49.78 -14.87 52.30
CA VAL A 320 50.91 -14.31 53.05
C VAL A 320 51.09 -15.11 54.34
#